data_AF-A0A7X0U5Y3-F1
#
_entry.id   AF-A0A7X0U5Y3-F1
#
_cell.length_a   1.000
_cell.length_b   1.000
_cell.length_c   1.000
_cell.angle_alpha   90.00
_cell.angle_beta   90.00
_cell.angle_gamma   90.00
#
_symmetry.space_group_name_H-M   'P 1'
#
loop_
_entity.id
_entity.type
_entity.pdbx_description
1 polymer ?
#
loop_
_entity_poly.entity_id
_entity_poly.type
_entity_poly.pdbx_seq_one_letter_code
_entity_poly.pdbx_strand_id
1 'polypeptide(L)'
;MAFSPALLLLRPALARAHRWRVGRGTILGPYGGPYLHRGSLNKLHITQGNHVVAKLRLGESPGQVFSLLLYRYEDLTGLLVLDRFGRTLHHLPGPWSPPDVERFAKRHDLVLAVHRVSREEYLAFMKSAGEATP
;
A
#
# COMPACT_ATOMS: atom_id res chain seq x y z
N MET A 1 23.17 -14.14 27.86
CA MET A 1 22.52 -13.52 26.69
C MET A 1 22.95 -12.06 26.62
N ALA A 2 23.81 -11.70 25.68
CA ALA A 2 24.29 -10.33 25.53
C ALA A 2 23.29 -9.53 24.68
N PHE A 3 22.47 -8.67 25.32
CA PHE A 3 21.70 -7.67 24.59
C PHE A 3 22.67 -6.56 24.17
N SER A 4 22.99 -6.51 22.87
CA SER A 4 23.84 -5.45 22.33
C SER A 4 23.14 -4.09 22.50
N PRO A 5 23.72 -3.12 23.23
CA PRO A 5 23.14 -1.78 23.43
C PRO A 5 22.86 -1.04 22.10
N ALA A 6 23.56 -1.41 21.03
CA ALA A 6 23.36 -0.87 19.69
C ALA A 6 21.94 -1.11 19.15
N LEU A 7 21.31 -2.24 19.49
CA LEU A 7 19.95 -2.56 19.03
C LEU A 7 18.88 -1.62 19.62
N LEU A 8 19.14 -1.02 20.78
CA LEU A 8 18.20 -0.10 21.45
C LEU A 8 18.12 1.27 20.75
N LEU A 9 19.22 1.72 20.12
CA LEU A 9 19.26 2.98 19.37
C LEU A 9 18.88 2.83 17.89
N LEU A 10 19.06 1.63 17.31
CA LEU A 10 18.78 1.39 15.89
C LEU A 10 17.28 1.43 15.56
N ARG A 11 16.43 0.82 16.39
CA ARG A 11 14.97 0.78 16.17
C ARG A 11 14.31 2.17 16.07
N PRO A 12 14.56 3.13 16.99
CA PRO A 12 13.95 4.46 16.88
C PRO A 12 14.48 5.25 15.68
N ALA A 13 15.75 5.08 15.32
CA ALA A 13 16.33 5.71 14.13
C ALA A 13 15.67 5.20 12.84
N LEU A 14 15.51 3.87 12.71
CA LEU A 14 14.83 3.24 11.56
C LEU A 14 13.35 3.66 11.48
N ALA A 15 12.64 3.70 12.61
CA ALA A 15 11.26 4.18 12.64
C ALA A 15 11.14 5.67 12.27
N ARG A 16 12.11 6.50 12.67
CA ARG A 16 12.16 7.92 12.26
C ARG A 16 12.43 8.06 10.75
N ALA A 17 13.39 7.31 10.21
CA ALA A 17 13.67 7.29 8.79
C ALA A 17 12.45 6.83 7.98
N HIS A 18 11.74 5.79 8.45
CA HIS A 18 10.51 5.32 7.83
C HIS A 18 9.42 6.40 7.83
N ARG A 19 9.14 7.01 8.99
CA ARG A 19 8.16 8.11 9.09
C ARG A 19 8.50 9.27 8.17
N TRP A 20 9.78 9.61 8.04
CA TRP A 20 10.23 10.63 7.11
C TRP A 20 9.95 10.24 5.65
N ARG A 21 10.20 8.98 5.26
CA ARG A 21 9.90 8.47 3.91
C ARG A 21 8.40 8.48 3.60
N VAL A 22 7.57 8.10 4.57
CA VAL A 22 6.10 8.19 4.50
C VAL A 22 5.65 9.65 4.35
N GLY A 23 6.22 10.57 5.16
CA GLY A 23 5.94 12.00 5.07
C GLY A 23 6.29 12.63 3.71
N ARG A 24 7.27 12.05 2.99
CA ARG A 24 7.61 12.44 1.61
C ARG A 24 6.78 11.74 0.53
N GLY A 25 5.89 10.82 0.92
CA GLY A 25 5.11 9.98 0.01
C GLY A 25 5.95 8.97 -0.77
N THR A 26 7.22 8.73 -0.39
CA THR A 26 8.11 7.80 -1.13
C THR A 26 7.79 6.33 -0.84
N ILE A 27 7.16 6.09 0.31
CA ILE A 27 6.60 4.80 0.72
C ILE A 27 5.23 5.04 1.32
N LEU A 28 4.39 4.02 1.32
CA LEU A 28 3.07 4.04 1.95
C LEU A 28 2.91 2.75 2.76
N GLY A 29 2.59 2.85 4.04
CA GLY A 29 2.33 1.70 4.90
C GLY A 29 2.86 1.89 6.33
N PRO A 30 2.48 1.00 7.25
CA PRO A 30 2.96 1.02 8.63
C PRO A 30 4.41 0.54 8.74
N TYR A 31 5.12 1.02 9.77
CA TYR A 31 6.46 0.53 10.06
C TYR A 31 6.41 -0.94 10.48
N GLY A 32 7.09 -1.81 9.72
CA GLY A 32 7.15 -3.26 9.99
C GLY A 32 5.99 -4.09 9.43
N GLY A 33 4.99 -3.46 8.79
CA GLY A 33 3.93 -4.16 8.06
C GLY A 33 4.15 -4.13 6.54
N PRO A 34 3.14 -4.53 5.75
CA PRO A 34 3.22 -4.39 4.30
C PRO A 34 3.30 -2.91 3.92
N TYR A 35 4.19 -2.57 3.00
CA TYR A 35 4.32 -1.20 2.49
C TYR A 35 4.55 -1.18 0.99
N LEU A 36 4.03 -0.14 0.36
CA LEU A 36 4.20 0.17 -1.05
C LEU A 36 5.38 1.11 -1.21
N HIS A 37 6.15 0.92 -2.28
CA HIS A 37 7.15 1.88 -2.71
C HIS A 37 7.37 1.77 -4.22
N ARG A 38 7.87 2.85 -4.83
CA ARG A 38 8.33 2.80 -6.22
C ARG A 38 9.68 2.08 -6.26
N GLY A 39 9.74 0.97 -6.99
CA GLY A 39 10.96 0.17 -7.18
C GLY A 39 11.80 0.73 -8.32
N SER A 40 11.60 0.21 -9.53
CA SER A 40 12.14 0.81 -10.76
C SER A 40 11.22 1.92 -11.29
N LEU A 41 11.68 2.70 -12.28
CA LEU A 41 10.95 3.83 -12.89
C LEU A 41 9.45 3.59 -13.06
N ASN A 42 9.01 2.43 -13.58
CA ASN A 42 7.58 2.17 -13.82
C ASN A 42 7.03 0.97 -13.01
N LYS A 43 7.59 0.68 -11.83
CA LYS A 43 7.10 -0.42 -10.99
C LYS A 43 6.76 0.03 -9.58
N LEU A 44 5.58 -0.37 -9.14
CA LEU A 44 5.14 -0.33 -7.76
C LEU A 44 5.45 -1.68 -7.12
N HIS A 45 6.18 -1.66 -6.01
CA HIS A 45 6.50 -2.84 -5.24
C HIS A 45 5.68 -2.84 -3.96
N ILE A 46 5.10 -4.00 -3.64
CA ILE A 46 4.47 -4.30 -2.37
C ILE A 46 5.43 -5.19 -1.60
N THR A 47 5.85 -4.77 -0.42
CA THR A 47 6.87 -5.45 0.38
C THR A 47 6.34 -5.74 1.76
N GLN A 48 6.61 -6.95 2.27
CA GLN A 48 6.31 -7.36 3.63
C GLN A 48 7.61 -7.86 4.27
N GLY A 49 8.07 -7.19 5.32
CA GLY A 49 9.40 -7.43 5.89
C GLY A 49 10.50 -7.22 4.84
N ASN A 50 11.25 -8.29 4.54
CA ASN A 50 12.34 -8.29 3.57
C ASN A 50 11.95 -8.89 2.21
N HIS A 51 10.66 -9.22 2.00
CA HIS A 51 10.19 -9.91 0.80
C HIS A 51 9.31 -9.00 -0.05
N VAL A 52 9.62 -8.91 -1.35
CA VAL A 52 8.74 -8.26 -2.32
C VAL A 52 7.64 -9.25 -2.70
N VAL A 53 6.43 -8.98 -2.23
CA VAL A 53 5.26 -9.85 -2.42
C VAL A 53 4.68 -9.65 -3.82
N ALA A 54 4.60 -8.40 -4.29
CA ALA A 54 4.11 -8.11 -5.64
C ALA A 54 4.95 -7.02 -6.34
N LYS A 55 5.07 -7.16 -7.66
CA LYS A 55 5.72 -6.18 -8.55
C LYS A 55 4.76 -5.80 -9.65
N LEU A 56 4.08 -4.66 -9.48
CA LEU A 56 3.05 -4.19 -10.39
C LEU A 56 3.61 -3.08 -11.27
N ARG A 57 3.27 -3.09 -12.56
CA ARG A 57 3.67 -2.01 -13.48
C ARG A 57 2.74 -0.82 -13.29
N LEU A 58 3.28 0.39 -13.29
CA LEU A 58 2.49 1.62 -13.30
C LEU A 58 2.07 1.95 -14.74
N GLY A 59 0.86 2.45 -14.94
CA GLY A 59 0.40 2.99 -16.21
C GLY A 59 -1.10 2.79 -16.45
N GLU A 60 -1.55 3.16 -17.64
CA GLU A 60 -2.98 3.18 -17.99
C GLU A 60 -3.45 1.91 -18.69
N SER A 61 -2.56 1.00 -19.06
CA SER A 61 -2.96 -0.23 -19.75
C SER A 61 -3.65 -1.21 -18.78
N PRO A 62 -4.54 -2.11 -19.27
CA PRO A 62 -5.13 -3.15 -18.45
C PRO A 62 -4.08 -3.94 -17.65
N GLY A 63 -4.36 -4.22 -16.37
CA GLY A 63 -3.43 -4.94 -15.49
C GLY A 63 -2.25 -4.09 -14.97
N GLN A 64 -2.18 -2.79 -15.30
CA GLN A 64 -1.21 -1.86 -14.74
C GLN A 64 -1.88 -1.01 -13.65
N VAL A 65 -1.11 -0.66 -12.63
CA VAL A 65 -1.57 0.17 -11.52
C VAL A 65 -1.83 1.57 -12.02
N PHE A 66 -3.07 2.01 -11.80
CA PHE A 66 -3.55 3.32 -12.18
C PHE A 66 -4.13 4.07 -10.97
N SER A 67 -4.78 3.35 -10.05
CA SER A 67 -5.45 3.98 -8.93
C SER A 67 -5.33 3.19 -7.63
N LEU A 68 -5.56 3.91 -6.54
CA LEU A 68 -5.66 3.39 -5.18
C LEU A 68 -7.07 3.64 -4.67
N LEU A 69 -7.68 2.62 -4.07
CA LEU A 69 -8.96 2.75 -3.36
C LEU A 69 -8.76 2.47 -1.88
N LEU A 70 -8.92 3.51 -1.06
CA LEU A 70 -9.04 3.37 0.37
C LEU A 70 -10.50 3.06 0.70
N TYR A 71 -10.79 1.83 1.10
CA TYR A 71 -12.16 1.39 1.35
C TYR A 71 -12.46 1.23 2.84
N ARG A 72 -13.75 1.39 3.17
CA ARG A 72 -14.32 0.95 4.44
C ARG A 72 -15.61 0.16 4.18
N TYR A 73 -15.67 -1.05 4.72
CA TYR A 73 -16.86 -1.91 4.71
C TYR A 73 -17.14 -2.34 6.15
N GLU A 74 -18.25 -1.88 6.74
CA GLU A 74 -18.54 -2.09 8.16
C GLU A 74 -17.33 -1.67 9.05
N ASP A 75 -16.73 -2.62 9.76
CA ASP A 75 -15.53 -2.45 10.59
C ASP A 75 -14.23 -2.80 9.86
N LEU A 76 -14.32 -3.31 8.64
CA LEU A 76 -13.17 -3.63 7.79
C LEU A 76 -12.71 -2.38 7.03
N THR A 77 -11.40 -2.21 6.97
CA THR A 77 -10.74 -1.18 6.17
C THR A 77 -9.59 -1.82 5.41
N GLY A 78 -9.16 -1.15 4.34
CA GLY A 78 -8.03 -1.61 3.55
C GLY A 78 -7.75 -0.70 2.37
N LEU A 79 -6.69 -1.07 1.67
CA LEU A 79 -6.25 -0.43 0.45
C LEU A 79 -6.32 -1.45 -0.69
N LEU A 80 -6.96 -1.05 -1.79
CA LEU A 80 -6.89 -1.80 -3.04
C LEU A 80 -5.98 -1.06 -4.01
N VAL A 81 -5.16 -1.82 -4.72
CA VAL A 81 -4.42 -1.36 -5.88
C VAL A 81 -5.20 -1.79 -7.11
N LEU A 82 -5.62 -0.83 -7.92
CA LEU A 82 -6.52 -1.06 -9.05
C LEU A 82 -5.88 -0.64 -10.37
N ASP A 83 -6.36 -1.23 -11.46
CA ASP A 83 -6.11 -0.72 -12.81
C ASP A 83 -7.11 0.37 -13.21
N ARG A 84 -6.94 0.91 -14.43
CA ARG A 84 -7.80 1.95 -15.01
C ARG A 84 -9.29 1.55 -15.07
N PHE A 85 -9.58 0.25 -15.14
CA PHE A 85 -10.95 -0.26 -15.27
C PHE A 85 -11.55 -0.62 -13.91
N GLY A 86 -10.85 -0.31 -12.82
CA GLY A 86 -11.30 -0.62 -11.46
C GLY A 86 -11.11 -2.09 -11.07
N ARG A 87 -10.36 -2.87 -11.84
CA ARG A 87 -10.05 -4.26 -11.49
C ARG A 87 -9.01 -4.29 -10.37
N THR A 88 -9.26 -5.09 -9.34
CA THR A 88 -8.32 -5.28 -8.24
C THR A 88 -7.08 -6.05 -8.70
N LEU A 89 -5.92 -5.38 -8.65
CA LEU A 89 -4.62 -5.99 -8.88
C LEU A 89 -4.05 -6.57 -7.59
N HIS A 90 -4.27 -5.89 -6.47
CA HIS A 90 -3.79 -6.33 -5.16
C HIS A 90 -4.67 -5.81 -4.02
N HIS A 91 -4.84 -6.64 -2.99
CA HIS A 91 -5.57 -6.27 -1.79
C HIS A 91 -4.68 -6.23 -0.55
N LEU A 92 -4.77 -5.13 0.20
CA LEU A 92 -4.01 -4.85 1.41
C LEU A 92 -4.99 -4.49 2.55
N PRO A 93 -5.54 -5.48 3.28
CA PRO A 93 -6.42 -5.23 4.40
C PRO A 93 -5.71 -4.47 5.53
N GLY A 94 -6.51 -3.88 6.41
CA GLY A 94 -6.05 -3.17 7.59
C GLY A 94 -6.10 -1.65 7.45
N PRO A 95 -5.77 -0.93 8.52
CA PRO A 95 -5.86 0.53 8.53
C PRO A 95 -4.74 1.16 7.72
N TRP A 96 -5.11 2.08 6.82
CA TRP A 96 -4.18 2.93 6.10
C TRP A 96 -4.52 4.39 6.37
N SER A 97 -3.50 5.19 6.62
CA SER A 97 -3.63 6.63 6.91
C SER A 97 -4.05 7.39 5.65
N PRO A 98 -5.27 7.99 5.58
CA PRO A 98 -5.71 8.75 4.41
C PRO A 98 -4.71 9.81 3.93
N PRO A 99 -4.11 10.66 4.81
CA PRO A 99 -3.16 11.66 4.33
C PRO A 99 -1.85 11.07 3.81
N ASP A 100 -1.44 9.89 4.27
CA ASP A 100 -0.27 9.19 3.72
C ASP A 100 -0.58 8.60 2.34
N VAL A 101 -1.78 8.01 2.19
CA VAL A 101 -2.24 7.47 0.90
C VAL A 101 -2.35 8.58 -0.14
N GLU A 102 -2.91 9.73 0.21
CA GLU A 102 -3.02 10.90 -0.66
C GLU A 102 -1.65 11.42 -1.12
N ARG A 103 -0.71 11.60 -0.18
CA ARG A 103 0.66 12.01 -0.50
C ARG A 103 1.35 11.04 -1.45
N PHE A 104 1.20 9.74 -1.19
CA PHE A 104 1.77 8.69 -2.01
C PHE A 104 1.16 8.70 -3.42
N ALA A 105 -0.17 8.72 -3.52
CA ALA A 105 -0.88 8.75 -4.79
C ALA A 105 -0.47 9.95 -5.64
N LYS A 106 -0.47 11.15 -5.05
CA LYS A 106 -0.04 12.39 -5.72
C LYS A 106 1.41 12.34 -6.19
N ARG A 107 2.33 11.76 -5.40
CA ARG A 107 3.74 11.63 -5.79
C ARG A 107 3.94 10.71 -7.00
N HIS A 108 3.06 9.73 -7.16
CA HIS A 108 3.19 8.65 -8.12
C HIS A 108 2.19 8.75 -9.27
N ASP A 109 1.52 9.89 -9.41
CA ASP A 109 0.51 10.18 -10.44
C ASP A 109 -0.60 9.11 -10.48
N LEU A 110 -0.98 8.62 -9.29
CA LEU A 110 -2.08 7.66 -9.13
C LEU A 110 -3.36 8.40 -8.79
N VAL A 111 -4.48 7.93 -9.34
CA VAL A 111 -5.80 8.37 -8.90
C VAL A 111 -6.08 7.80 -7.52
N LEU A 112 -6.62 8.62 -6.62
CA LEU A 112 -7.06 8.18 -5.29
C LEU A 112 -8.57 8.31 -5.18
N ALA A 113 -9.22 7.22 -4.77
CA ALA A 113 -10.59 7.22 -4.30
C ALA A 113 -10.63 6.81 -2.82
N VAL A 114 -11.53 7.44 -2.07
CA VAL A 114 -11.85 7.06 -0.70
C VAL A 114 -13.34 6.76 -0.66
N HIS A 115 -13.71 5.51 -0.37
CA HIS A 115 -15.09 5.08 -0.51
C HIS A 115 -15.56 4.16 0.61
N ARG A 116 -16.78 4.38 1.09
CA ARG A 116 -17.48 3.42 1.92
C ARG A 116 -18.22 2.47 0.99
N VAL A 117 -17.75 1.23 0.91
CA VAL A 117 -18.26 0.25 -0.05
C VAL A 117 -19.42 -0.53 0.54
N SER A 118 -20.37 -0.91 -0.30
CA SER A 118 -21.41 -1.87 0.06
C SER A 118 -20.84 -3.29 0.17
N ARG A 119 -21.66 -4.22 0.67
CA ARG A 119 -21.29 -5.63 0.73
C ARG A 119 -21.06 -6.20 -0.67
N GLU A 120 -21.93 -5.86 -1.62
CA GLU A 120 -21.87 -6.33 -3.00
C GLU A 120 -20.60 -5.83 -3.70
N GLU A 121 -20.26 -4.56 -3.50
CA GLU A 121 -19.03 -3.95 -4.03
C GLU A 121 -17.79 -4.59 -3.41
N TYR A 122 -17.78 -4.76 -2.08
CA TYR A 122 -16.69 -5.42 -1.39
C TYR A 122 -16.45 -6.82 -1.95
N LEU A 123 -17.51 -7.62 -2.12
CA LEU A 123 -17.40 -8.97 -2.71
C LEU A 123 -16.93 -8.93 -4.17
N ALA A 124 -17.33 -7.94 -4.95
CA ALA A 124 -16.86 -7.77 -6.33
C ALA A 124 -15.36 -7.45 -6.38
N PHE A 125 -14.86 -6.59 -5.49
CA PHE A 125 -13.44 -6.30 -5.37
C PHE A 125 -12.63 -7.53 -4.96
N MET A 126 -13.15 -8.34 -4.02
CA MET A 126 -12.47 -9.55 -3.57
C MET A 126 -12.46 -10.65 -4.64
N LYS A 127 -13.54 -10.80 -5.41
CA LYS A 127 -13.59 -11.76 -6.53
C LYS A 127 -12.63 -11.42 -7.66
N SER A 128 -12.36 -10.13 -7.87
CA SER A 128 -11.46 -9.67 -8.93
C SER A 128 -10.00 -9.60 -8.50
N ALA A 129 -9.72 -9.67 -7.19
CA ALA A 129 -8.37 -9.64 -6.63
C ALA A 129 -7.60 -10.90 -7.05
N GLY A 130 -6.58 -10.72 -7.88
CA GLY A 130 -5.67 -11.81 -8.25
C GLY A 130 -4.84 -12.33 -7.07
N GLU A 131 -4.57 -11.46 -6.08
CA GLU A 131 -3.74 -11.76 -4.92
C GLU A 131 -4.08 -10.83 -3.73
N ALA A 132 -3.97 -11.34 -2.50
CA ALA A 132 -4.18 -10.59 -1.27
C ALA A 132 -3.00 -10.80 -0.32
N THR A 133 -2.52 -9.73 0.33
CA THR A 133 -1.42 -9.81 1.31
C THR A 133 -1.91 -9.29 2.66
N PRO A 134 -2.00 -10.14 3.69
CA PRO A 134 -2.40 -9.74 5.04
C PRO A 134 -1.34 -8.89 5.76
#